data_AF-A0A1H5NNM4-F1
#
_entry.id   AF-A0A1H5NNM4-F1
#
_cell.length_a   1.000
_cell.length_b   1.000
_cell.length_c   1.000
_cell.angle_alpha   90.00
_cell.angle_beta   90.00
_cell.angle_gamma   90.00
#
_symmetry.space_group_name_H-M   'P 1'
#
loop_
_entity.id
_entity.type
_entity.pdbx_description
1 polymer ?
#
loop_
_entity_poly.entity_id
_entity_poly.type
_entity_poly.pdbx_seq_one_letter_code
_entity_poly.pdbx_strand_id
1 'polypeptide(L)'
;MTNESDLLLTDHELLALLAMNPTQSSASTRDVFRLGGVPHQDVLERAGITTLLARGMAEPSGDDIIPAERGALVAAVLTTATAWLEVAFVTPAADHVMFVAASEHGSLLLSLNRLGAHQVRPVDTSEGLAHLGVLLTKAYLQDATDGLPAAAMVTHHALSETSRTAHLKRDEDETWTLQTGQGEAAQTATVPAATAFELFSSALV
;
A
#
# COMPACT_ATOMS: atom_id res chain seq x y z
N MET A 1 8.85 23.50 7.86
CA MET A 1 9.14 22.68 9.05
C MET A 1 8.92 21.23 8.67
N THR A 2 9.99 20.51 8.33
CA THR A 2 9.97 19.05 8.27
C THR A 2 9.95 18.54 9.71
N ASN A 3 8.81 17.99 10.15
CA ASN A 3 8.73 17.32 11.45
C ASN A 3 9.77 16.20 11.52
N GLU A 4 10.45 16.06 12.66
CA GLU A 4 11.13 14.82 13.05
C GLU A 4 10.12 13.66 12.96
N SER A 5 10.26 12.58 12.20
CA SER A 5 11.11 12.26 11.05
C SER A 5 10.33 11.18 10.29
N ASP A 6 9.60 11.54 9.23
CA ASP A 6 8.92 10.54 8.39
C ASP A 6 9.95 9.48 7.96
N LEU A 7 9.67 8.20 8.23
CA LEU A 7 10.57 7.12 7.80
C LEU A 7 10.44 7.00 6.28
N LEU A 8 11.51 7.33 5.58
CA LEU A 8 11.61 7.12 4.14
C LEU A 8 12.37 5.83 3.85
N LEU A 9 11.78 4.95 3.04
CA LEU A 9 12.43 3.75 2.53
C LEU A 9 12.37 3.73 1.01
N THR A 10 13.47 3.32 0.39
CA THR A 10 13.51 3.06 -1.05
C THR A 10 13.00 1.65 -1.37
N ASP A 11 12.70 1.37 -2.64
CA ASP A 11 12.35 0.02 -3.09
C ASP A 11 13.45 -1.01 -2.76
N HIS A 12 14.73 -0.64 -2.91
CA HIS A 12 15.84 -1.54 -2.61
C HIS A 12 15.99 -1.80 -1.10
N GLU A 13 15.70 -0.82 -0.23
CA GLU A 13 15.66 -1.04 1.21
C GLU A 13 14.48 -1.94 1.62
N LEU A 14 13.30 -1.76 1.02
CA LEU A 14 12.16 -2.66 1.23
C LEU A 14 12.48 -4.08 0.76
N LEU A 15 13.07 -4.23 -0.43
CA LEU A 15 13.54 -5.50 -0.95
C LEU A 15 14.51 -6.19 0.00
N ALA A 16 15.49 -5.46 0.53
CA ALA A 16 16.45 -5.98 1.48
C ALA A 16 15.78 -6.47 2.78
N LEU A 17 14.88 -5.68 3.36
CA LEU A 17 14.13 -6.08 4.57
C LEU A 17 13.32 -7.37 4.33
N LEU A 18 12.67 -7.47 3.17
CA LEU A 18 11.91 -8.66 2.76
C LEU A 18 12.78 -9.87 2.43
N ALA A 19 14.05 -9.66 2.07
CA ALA A 19 15.01 -10.72 1.78
C ALA A 19 15.69 -11.27 3.04
N MET A 20 15.89 -10.43 4.07
CA MET A 20 16.47 -10.84 5.37
C MET A 20 15.58 -11.84 6.13
N ASN A 21 14.25 -11.81 5.91
CA ASN A 21 13.32 -12.79 6.49
C ASN A 21 12.38 -13.34 5.39
N PRO A 22 12.79 -14.38 4.65
CA PRO A 22 11.99 -14.92 3.55
C PRO A 22 10.84 -15.78 4.07
N THR A 23 9.62 -15.28 3.95
CA THR A 23 8.37 -16.00 4.26
C THR A 23 7.42 -15.97 3.06
N GLN A 24 6.29 -16.69 3.13
CA GLN A 24 5.21 -16.55 2.15
C GLN A 24 4.69 -15.09 2.10
N SER A 25 4.49 -14.47 3.27
CA SER A 25 4.09 -13.07 3.38
C SER A 25 5.12 -12.13 2.76
N SER A 26 6.42 -12.40 2.92
CA SER A 26 7.46 -11.60 2.27
C SER A 26 7.35 -11.64 0.75
N ALA A 27 7.06 -12.82 0.17
CA ALA A 27 6.83 -12.96 -1.26
C ALA A 27 5.57 -12.21 -1.70
N SER A 28 4.44 -12.38 -0.99
CA SER A 28 3.20 -11.66 -1.28
C SER A 28 3.36 -10.14 -1.17
N THR A 29 4.08 -9.64 -0.16
CA THR A 29 4.38 -8.21 -0.04
C THR A 29 5.19 -7.71 -1.23
N ARG A 30 6.21 -8.45 -1.71
CA ARG A 30 6.97 -8.07 -2.91
C ARG A 30 6.08 -7.96 -4.14
N ASP A 31 5.15 -8.89 -4.31
CA ASP A 31 4.25 -8.92 -5.46
C ASP A 31 3.23 -7.77 -5.40
N VAL A 32 2.55 -7.60 -4.25
CA VAL A 32 1.56 -6.52 -4.06
C VAL A 32 2.20 -5.14 -4.21
N PHE A 33 3.39 -4.94 -3.65
CA PHE A 33 4.09 -3.65 -3.70
C PHE A 33 4.86 -3.46 -5.01
N ARG A 34 4.77 -4.41 -5.95
CA ARG A 34 5.43 -4.38 -7.26
C ARG A 34 6.96 -4.21 -7.17
N LEU A 35 7.57 -4.82 -6.16
CA LEU A 35 9.01 -4.77 -5.93
C LEU A 35 9.78 -5.86 -6.69
N GLY A 36 9.10 -6.89 -7.19
CA GLY A 36 9.69 -8.01 -7.92
C GLY A 36 9.88 -7.77 -9.43
N GLY A 37 10.56 -8.70 -10.09
CA GLY A 37 10.66 -8.74 -11.56
C GLY A 37 11.61 -7.70 -12.17
N VAL A 38 12.42 -7.04 -11.34
CA VAL A 38 13.41 -6.05 -11.78
C VAL A 38 14.73 -6.73 -12.18
N PRO A 39 15.40 -6.27 -13.27
CA PRO A 39 16.73 -6.74 -13.61
C PRO A 39 17.72 -6.51 -12.46
N HIS A 40 18.62 -7.48 -12.23
CA HIS A 40 19.66 -7.39 -11.18
C HIS A 40 19.11 -7.19 -9.76
N GLN A 41 18.01 -7.87 -9.43
CA GLN A 41 17.40 -7.81 -8.10
C GLN A 41 18.41 -8.14 -6.97
N ASP A 42 19.34 -9.06 -7.20
CA ASP A 42 20.41 -9.41 -6.26
C ASP A 42 21.35 -8.22 -5.96
N VAL A 43 21.61 -7.38 -6.96
CA VAL A 43 22.40 -6.15 -6.80
C VAL A 43 21.61 -5.10 -6.02
N LEU A 44 20.31 -4.97 -6.29
CA LEU A 44 19.42 -4.06 -5.57
C LEU A 44 19.27 -4.46 -4.10
N GLU A 45 19.10 -5.76 -3.81
CA GLU A 45 19.05 -6.28 -2.44
C GLU A 45 20.34 -5.94 -1.67
N ARG A 46 21.51 -6.14 -2.29
CA ARG A 46 22.80 -5.75 -1.67
C ARG A 46 22.91 -4.25 -1.45
N ALA A 47 22.47 -3.43 -2.40
CA ALA A 47 22.43 -1.98 -2.23
C ALA A 47 21.51 -1.56 -1.07
N GLY A 48 20.33 -2.18 -0.97
CA GLY A 48 19.41 -2.09 0.16
C GLY A 48 20.08 -2.39 1.48
N ILE A 49 20.70 -3.57 1.61
CA ILE A 49 21.43 -3.99 2.81
C ILE A 49 22.46 -2.94 3.22
N THR A 50 23.31 -2.49 2.30
CA THR A 50 24.36 -1.49 2.62
C THR A 50 23.79 -0.14 3.04
N THR A 51 22.65 0.27 2.47
CA THR A 51 21.98 1.53 2.83
C THR A 51 21.33 1.42 4.21
N LEU A 52 20.67 0.29 4.50
CA LEU A 52 20.10 0.00 5.82
C LEU A 52 21.17 -0.02 6.91
N LEU A 53 22.32 -0.65 6.66
CA LEU A 53 23.48 -0.65 7.57
C LEU A 53 23.98 0.77 7.82
N ALA A 54 24.18 1.56 6.76
CA ALA A 54 24.65 2.95 6.88
C ALA A 54 23.67 3.84 7.68
N ARG A 55 22.39 3.50 7.68
CA ARG A 55 21.31 4.20 8.39
C ARG A 55 21.01 3.61 9.77
N GLY A 56 21.70 2.57 10.21
CA GLY A 56 21.45 1.90 11.49
C GLY A 56 20.08 1.19 11.56
N MET A 57 19.52 0.81 10.42
CA MET A 57 18.25 0.06 10.31
C MET A 57 18.46 -1.43 10.00
N ALA A 58 19.73 -1.84 9.88
CA ALA A 58 20.18 -3.23 9.90
C ALA A 58 21.51 -3.29 10.64
N GLU A 59 21.86 -4.46 11.14
CA GLU A 59 23.14 -4.70 11.82
C GLU A 59 23.69 -6.11 11.52
N PRO A 60 25.01 -6.30 11.58
CA PRO A 60 25.60 -7.64 11.54
C PRO A 60 25.23 -8.44 12.80
N SER A 61 24.83 -9.69 12.61
CA SER A 61 24.58 -10.64 13.68
C SER A 61 25.22 -11.98 13.33
N GLY A 62 26.45 -12.19 13.80
CA GLY A 62 27.27 -13.34 13.39
C GLY A 62 27.66 -13.21 11.92
N ASP A 63 27.31 -14.22 11.12
CA ASP A 63 27.56 -14.26 9.68
C ASP A 63 26.40 -13.65 8.85
N ASP A 64 25.29 -13.29 9.51
CA ASP A 64 24.09 -12.74 8.89
C ASP A 64 23.98 -11.23 9.10
N ILE A 65 23.08 -10.61 8.34
CA ILE A 65 22.65 -9.22 8.54
C ILE A 65 21.17 -9.24 8.87
N ILE A 66 20.80 -8.65 10.00
CA ILE A 66 19.43 -8.63 10.50
C ILE A 66 18.87 -7.20 10.52
N PRO A 67 17.55 -7.02 10.39
CA PRO A 67 16.91 -5.73 10.63
C PRO A 67 17.14 -5.23 12.05
N ALA A 68 17.32 -3.92 12.21
CA ALA A 68 17.55 -3.26 13.50
C ALA A 68 16.65 -2.02 13.64
N GLU A 69 16.40 -1.58 14.88
CA GLU A 69 15.66 -0.35 15.18
C GLU A 69 14.32 -0.25 14.42
N ARG A 70 14.10 0.86 13.69
CA ARG A 70 12.91 1.07 12.86
C ARG A 70 12.82 0.07 11.70
N GLY A 71 13.97 -0.44 11.20
CA GLY A 71 14.01 -1.48 10.18
C GLY A 71 13.43 -2.80 10.67
N ALA A 72 13.66 -3.15 11.94
CA ALA A 72 13.07 -4.35 12.56
C ALA A 72 11.55 -4.28 12.64
N LEU A 73 10.99 -3.11 12.97
CA LEU A 73 9.53 -2.91 12.98
C LEU A 73 8.92 -3.06 11.59
N VAL A 74 9.55 -2.46 10.57
CA VAL A 74 9.08 -2.57 9.18
C VAL A 74 9.19 -4.02 8.69
N ALA A 75 10.33 -4.67 8.90
CA ALA A 75 10.51 -6.06 8.52
C ALA A 75 9.50 -6.97 9.21
N ALA A 76 9.27 -6.81 10.52
CA ALA A 76 8.30 -7.61 11.25
C ALA A 76 6.91 -7.53 10.62
N VAL A 77 6.39 -6.33 10.35
CA VAL A 77 5.07 -6.17 9.72
C VAL A 77 5.04 -6.74 8.31
N LEU A 78 6.00 -6.37 7.45
CA LEU A 78 5.95 -6.73 6.03
C LEU A 78 6.19 -8.22 5.76
N THR A 79 6.95 -8.89 6.63
CA THR A 79 7.32 -10.31 6.49
C THR A 79 6.36 -11.25 7.22
N THR A 80 5.39 -10.71 7.96
CA THR A 80 4.32 -11.47 8.65
C THR A 80 2.91 -11.00 8.25
N ALA A 81 2.81 -10.08 7.30
CA ALA A 81 1.53 -9.55 6.85
C ALA A 81 0.61 -10.67 6.33
N THR A 82 -0.66 -10.61 6.73
CA THR A 82 -1.70 -11.56 6.29
C THR A 82 -2.72 -10.90 5.37
N ALA A 83 -2.69 -9.57 5.27
CA ALA A 83 -3.56 -8.82 4.38
C ALA A 83 -2.89 -7.50 3.94
N TRP A 84 -3.25 -7.06 2.75
CA TRP A 84 -2.74 -5.84 2.14
C TRP A 84 -3.87 -5.03 1.49
N LEU A 85 -3.65 -3.74 1.40
CA LEU A 85 -4.51 -2.83 0.67
C LEU A 85 -3.66 -2.08 -0.36
N GLU A 86 -4.04 -2.11 -1.63
CA GLU A 86 -3.57 -1.17 -2.62
C GLU A 86 -4.65 -0.10 -2.82
N VAL A 87 -4.27 1.17 -2.72
CA VAL A 87 -5.16 2.31 -2.92
C VAL A 87 -4.55 3.22 -3.96
N ALA A 88 -5.28 3.48 -5.04
CA ALA A 88 -4.91 4.45 -6.06
C ALA A 88 -5.96 5.53 -6.16
N PHE A 89 -5.50 6.77 -6.22
CA PHE A 89 -6.31 7.97 -6.33
C PHE A 89 -5.92 8.74 -7.57
N VAL A 90 -6.91 9.23 -8.32
CA VAL A 90 -6.70 9.97 -9.57
C VAL A 90 -7.65 11.16 -9.62
N THR A 91 -7.10 12.33 -9.95
CA THR A 91 -7.80 13.60 -10.24
C THR A 91 -7.13 14.26 -11.45
N PRO A 92 -7.67 15.37 -11.98
CA PRO A 92 -7.02 16.10 -13.07
C PRO A 92 -5.64 16.67 -12.70
N ALA A 93 -5.41 16.96 -11.41
CA ALA A 93 -4.17 17.58 -10.94
C ALA A 93 -3.14 16.58 -10.41
N ALA A 94 -3.56 15.37 -10.00
CA ALA A 94 -2.66 14.44 -9.34
C ALA A 94 -3.14 12.97 -9.37
N ASP A 95 -2.17 12.07 -9.36
CA ASP A 95 -2.29 10.65 -9.10
C ASP A 95 -1.46 10.26 -7.87
N HIS A 96 -2.01 9.37 -7.04
CA HIS A 96 -1.34 8.90 -5.83
C HIS A 96 -1.60 7.41 -5.64
N VAL A 97 -0.55 6.65 -5.32
CA VAL A 97 -0.66 5.23 -4.96
C VAL A 97 -0.12 5.04 -3.55
N MET A 98 -0.85 4.27 -2.76
CA MET A 98 -0.50 3.88 -1.41
C MET A 98 -0.72 2.39 -1.24
N PHE A 99 0.12 1.79 -0.41
CA PHE A 99 -0.04 0.43 0.02
C PHE A 99 -0.19 0.37 1.54
N VAL A 100 -0.98 -0.57 2.04
CA VAL A 100 -1.05 -0.90 3.46
C VAL A 100 -0.74 -2.38 3.60
N ALA A 101 0.09 -2.74 4.58
CA ALA A 101 0.27 -4.11 5.02
C ALA A 101 -0.19 -4.24 6.48
N ALA A 102 -0.97 -5.26 6.78
CA ALA A 102 -1.44 -5.55 8.14
C ALA A 102 -0.95 -6.92 8.61
N SER A 103 -0.48 -6.96 9.85
CA SER A 103 0.08 -8.14 10.53
C SER A 103 -0.32 -8.15 12.01
N GLU A 104 0.03 -9.22 12.72
CA GLU A 104 -0.11 -9.27 14.19
C GLU A 104 0.78 -8.25 14.92
N HIS A 105 1.85 -7.78 14.27
CA HIS A 105 2.76 -6.77 14.81
C HIS A 105 2.30 -5.33 14.54
N GLY A 106 1.14 -5.16 13.90
CA GLY A 106 0.56 -3.87 13.52
C GLY A 106 0.47 -3.70 12.01
N SER A 107 0.19 -2.46 11.60
CA SER A 107 -0.08 -2.10 10.21
C SER A 107 0.72 -0.87 9.78
N LEU A 108 1.21 -0.92 8.55
CA LEU A 108 2.02 0.14 7.95
C LEU A 108 1.39 0.61 6.64
N LEU A 109 1.26 1.92 6.48
CA LEU A 109 0.96 2.57 5.22
C LEU A 109 2.26 3.05 4.59
N LEU A 110 2.41 2.77 3.30
CA LEU A 110 3.51 3.19 2.45
C LEU A 110 2.94 4.05 1.33
N SER A 111 3.34 5.31 1.26
CA SER A 111 2.98 6.22 0.17
C SER A 111 4.22 6.56 -0.64
N LEU A 112 4.18 6.29 -1.94
CA LEU A 112 5.30 6.60 -2.83
C LEU A 112 5.31 8.11 -3.12
N ASN A 113 6.39 8.78 -2.75
CA ASN A 113 6.57 10.19 -3.07
C ASN A 113 7.16 10.38 -4.48
N ARG A 114 7.16 11.63 -4.96
CA ARG A 114 7.70 11.99 -6.29
C ARG A 114 9.19 11.72 -6.48
N LEU A 115 9.93 11.44 -5.41
CA LEU A 115 11.36 11.13 -5.44
C LEU A 115 11.61 9.61 -5.48
N GLY A 116 10.55 8.79 -5.55
CA GLY A 116 10.68 7.34 -5.58
C GLY A 116 10.99 6.72 -4.21
N ALA A 117 10.66 7.41 -3.11
CA ALA A 117 10.78 6.88 -1.76
C ALA A 117 9.41 6.73 -1.10
N HIS A 118 9.23 5.62 -0.39
CA HIS A 118 8.05 5.32 0.40
C HIS A 118 8.11 6.07 1.72
N GLN A 119 7.13 6.92 1.96
CA GLN A 119 6.82 7.42 3.30
C GLN A 119 6.10 6.30 4.06
N VAL A 120 6.76 5.79 5.11
CA VAL A 120 6.26 4.70 5.93
C VAL A 120 5.67 5.26 7.21
N ARG A 121 4.41 4.94 7.47
CA ARG A 121 3.68 5.40 8.66
C ARG A 121 2.89 4.26 9.30
N PRO A 122 2.86 4.16 10.65
CA PRO A 122 1.91 3.30 11.30
C PRO A 122 0.49 3.79 11.04
N VAL A 123 -0.44 2.86 10.86
CA VAL A 123 -1.86 3.14 10.69
C VAL A 123 -2.69 2.21 11.55
N ASP A 124 -3.82 2.71 12.03
CA ASP A 124 -4.80 1.90 12.75
C ASP A 124 -5.68 1.16 11.75
N THR A 125 -5.74 -0.17 11.88
CA THR A 125 -6.57 -1.06 11.08
C THR A 125 -7.44 -1.95 11.96
N SER A 126 -7.73 -1.52 13.20
CA SER A 126 -8.55 -2.27 14.16
C SER A 126 -9.98 -2.51 13.67
N GLU A 127 -10.53 -1.61 12.85
CA GLU A 127 -11.83 -1.78 12.17
C GLU A 127 -11.73 -2.56 10.84
N GLY A 128 -10.53 -3.02 10.46
CA GLY A 128 -10.26 -3.79 9.25
C GLY A 128 -9.70 -2.97 8.09
N LEU A 129 -8.93 -3.62 7.21
CA LEU A 129 -8.28 -2.96 6.06
C LEU A 129 -9.27 -2.41 5.04
N ALA A 130 -10.34 -3.16 4.74
CA ALA A 130 -11.39 -2.68 3.84
C ALA A 130 -12.02 -1.38 4.35
N HIS A 131 -12.26 -1.28 5.66
CA HIS A 131 -12.77 -0.06 6.29
C HIS A 131 -11.81 1.11 6.11
N LEU A 132 -10.51 0.91 6.34
CA LEU A 132 -9.49 1.94 6.07
C LEU A 132 -9.52 2.41 4.61
N GLY A 133 -9.65 1.49 3.65
CA GLY A 133 -9.80 1.82 2.22
C GLY A 133 -11.01 2.70 1.92
N VAL A 134 -12.14 2.43 2.57
CA VAL A 134 -13.36 3.24 2.46
C VAL A 134 -13.14 4.63 3.07
N LEU A 135 -12.51 4.74 4.24
CA LEU A 135 -12.21 6.02 4.87
C LEU A 135 -11.31 6.90 4.00
N LEU A 136 -10.22 6.33 3.49
CA LEU A 136 -9.29 7.04 2.60
C LEU A 136 -10.01 7.49 1.32
N THR A 137 -10.80 6.61 0.71
CA THR A 137 -11.59 6.90 -0.50
C THR A 137 -12.61 8.00 -0.25
N LYS A 138 -13.28 7.96 0.90
CA LYS A 138 -14.28 8.95 1.28
C LYS A 138 -13.63 10.32 1.47
N ALA A 139 -12.53 10.40 2.21
CA ALA A 139 -11.79 11.65 2.37
C ALA A 139 -11.36 12.23 1.01
N TYR A 140 -10.86 11.38 0.11
CA TYR A 140 -10.40 11.83 -1.21
C TYR A 140 -11.53 12.33 -2.13
N LEU A 141 -12.64 11.56 -2.24
CA LEU A 141 -13.72 11.86 -3.19
C LEU A 141 -14.75 12.87 -2.67
N GLN A 142 -14.94 12.99 -1.35
CA GLN A 142 -15.84 14.00 -0.79
C GLN A 142 -15.27 15.40 -0.93
N ASP A 143 -13.99 15.56 -0.60
CA ASP A 143 -13.35 16.87 -0.63
C ASP A 143 -12.98 17.26 -2.06
N ALA A 144 -12.59 16.28 -2.91
CA ALA A 144 -12.23 16.44 -4.32
C ALA A 144 -11.44 17.74 -4.61
N THR A 145 -10.52 18.09 -3.70
CA THR A 145 -9.83 19.40 -3.69
C THR A 145 -9.04 19.67 -4.96
N ASP A 146 -8.63 18.59 -5.62
CA ASP A 146 -7.82 18.59 -6.83
C ASP A 146 -8.68 18.57 -8.11
N GLY A 147 -10.00 18.69 -7.96
CA GLY A 147 -10.98 18.79 -9.04
C GLY A 147 -11.69 17.47 -9.39
N LEU A 148 -12.71 17.61 -10.24
CA LEU A 148 -13.43 16.48 -10.86
C LEU A 148 -12.98 16.32 -12.33
N PRO A 149 -13.03 15.11 -12.90
CA PRO A 149 -13.45 13.87 -12.26
C PRO A 149 -12.44 13.36 -11.24
N ALA A 150 -12.92 12.77 -10.15
CA ALA A 150 -12.08 12.14 -9.13
C ALA A 150 -12.41 10.64 -9.04
N ALA A 151 -11.39 9.80 -8.94
CA ALA A 151 -11.54 8.35 -8.86
C ALA A 151 -10.64 7.75 -7.77
N ALA A 152 -11.15 6.71 -7.14
CA ALA A 152 -10.42 5.86 -6.22
C ALA A 152 -10.54 4.41 -6.67
N MET A 153 -9.43 3.68 -6.67
CA MET A 153 -9.37 2.23 -6.81
C MET A 153 -8.81 1.66 -5.53
N VAL A 154 -9.49 0.67 -4.97
CA VAL A 154 -8.99 -0.09 -3.82
C VAL A 154 -8.97 -1.56 -4.18
N THR A 155 -7.82 -2.20 -3.97
CA THR A 155 -7.68 -3.64 -4.02
C THR A 155 -7.34 -4.15 -2.63
N HIS A 156 -8.17 -5.04 -2.10
CA HIS A 156 -7.94 -5.74 -0.86
C HIS A 156 -7.38 -7.13 -1.19
N HIS A 157 -6.18 -7.42 -0.69
CA HIS A 157 -5.51 -8.70 -0.80
C HIS A 157 -5.53 -9.39 0.56
N ALA A 158 -5.89 -10.66 0.59
CA ALA A 158 -5.72 -11.51 1.76
C ALA A 158 -4.79 -12.68 1.40
N LEU A 159 -4.01 -13.14 2.38
CA LEU A 159 -3.07 -14.23 2.17
C LEU A 159 -3.82 -15.49 1.73
N SER A 160 -3.44 -16.04 0.58
CA SER A 160 -4.05 -17.24 -0.02
C SER A 160 -5.52 -17.11 -0.45
N GLU A 161 -6.05 -15.88 -0.56
CA GLU A 161 -7.39 -15.61 -1.07
C GLU A 161 -7.36 -14.78 -2.35
N THR A 162 -8.42 -14.87 -3.15
CA THR A 162 -8.58 -14.02 -4.35
C THR A 162 -8.75 -12.57 -3.92
N SER A 163 -7.96 -11.69 -4.52
CA SER A 163 -8.05 -10.25 -4.25
C SER A 163 -9.38 -9.67 -4.74
N ARG A 164 -9.91 -8.71 -3.99
CA ARG A 164 -11.14 -7.99 -4.32
C ARG A 164 -10.81 -6.56 -4.69
N THR A 165 -11.32 -6.10 -5.82
CA THR A 165 -11.09 -4.74 -6.31
C THR A 165 -12.40 -4.02 -6.52
N ALA A 166 -12.44 -2.77 -6.08
CA ALA A 166 -13.52 -1.84 -6.36
C ALA A 166 -12.94 -0.50 -6.83
N HIS A 167 -13.63 0.16 -7.76
CA HIS A 167 -13.30 1.50 -8.20
C HIS A 167 -14.53 2.37 -8.03
N LEU A 168 -14.39 3.49 -7.33
CA LEU A 168 -15.43 4.48 -7.18
C LEU A 168 -14.99 5.78 -7.85
N LYS A 169 -15.80 6.28 -8.78
CA LYS A 169 -15.55 7.53 -9.49
C LYS A 169 -16.71 8.50 -9.27
N ARG A 170 -16.38 9.77 -9.08
CA ARG A 170 -17.28 10.91 -9.18
C ARG A 170 -16.89 11.72 -10.42
N ASP A 171 -17.77 11.79 -11.40
CA ASP A 171 -17.52 12.51 -12.66
C ASP A 171 -17.72 14.03 -12.52
N GLU A 172 -17.39 14.79 -13.58
CA GLU A 172 -17.58 16.25 -13.62
C GLU A 172 -19.05 16.69 -13.44
N ASP A 173 -19.98 15.87 -13.92
CA ASP A 173 -21.43 16.06 -13.76
C ASP A 173 -21.97 15.56 -12.40
N GLU A 174 -21.06 15.21 -11.49
CA GLU A 174 -21.30 14.60 -10.18
C GLU A 174 -21.97 13.22 -10.23
N THR A 175 -22.04 12.58 -11.39
CA THR A 175 -22.48 11.19 -11.51
C THR A 175 -21.47 10.28 -10.81
N TRP A 176 -21.99 9.35 -10.00
CA TRP A 176 -21.18 8.35 -9.32
C TRP A 176 -21.22 7.02 -10.07
N THR A 177 -20.06 6.44 -10.31
CA THR A 177 -19.93 5.10 -10.90
C THR A 177 -19.10 4.20 -9.99
N LEU A 178 -19.58 2.98 -9.83
CA LEU A 178 -18.90 1.91 -9.11
C LEU A 178 -18.55 0.81 -10.10
N GLN A 179 -17.27 0.43 -10.14
CA GLN A 179 -16.80 -0.76 -10.82
C GLN A 179 -16.34 -1.79 -9.79
N THR A 180 -16.69 -3.06 -9.98
CA THR A 180 -16.27 -4.17 -9.11
C THR A 180 -15.59 -5.27 -9.92
N GLY A 181 -14.54 -5.88 -9.38
CA GLY A 181 -13.74 -6.91 -10.03
C GLY A 181 -12.54 -6.34 -10.82
N GLN A 182 -11.82 -7.22 -11.50
CA GLN A 182 -10.64 -6.88 -12.32
C GLN A 182 -10.76 -7.47 -13.73
N GLY A 183 -10.11 -6.82 -14.70
CA GLY A 183 -10.01 -7.30 -16.08
C GLY A 183 -11.36 -7.33 -16.81
N GLU A 184 -11.51 -8.29 -17.72
CA GLU A 184 -12.70 -8.40 -18.58
C GLU A 184 -13.99 -8.77 -17.84
N ALA A 185 -13.88 -9.27 -16.60
CA ALA A 185 -15.02 -9.61 -15.75
C ALA A 185 -15.51 -8.43 -14.89
N ALA A 186 -14.86 -7.27 -14.98
CA ALA A 186 -15.25 -6.10 -14.21
C ALA A 186 -16.65 -5.61 -14.61
N GLN A 187 -17.48 -5.32 -13.61
CA GLN A 187 -18.83 -4.81 -13.80
C GLN A 187 -18.89 -3.36 -13.36
N THR A 188 -19.48 -2.50 -14.19
CA THR A 188 -19.62 -1.07 -13.91
C THR A 188 -21.08 -0.68 -13.87
N ALA A 189 -21.47 0.08 -12.85
CA ALA A 189 -22.81 0.61 -12.68
C ALA A 189 -22.78 2.06 -12.20
N THR A 190 -23.75 2.85 -12.64
CA THR A 190 -24.06 4.14 -12.01
C THR A 190 -24.76 3.88 -10.68
N VAL A 191 -24.32 4.56 -9.62
CA VAL A 191 -24.83 4.37 -8.26
C VAL A 191 -25.31 5.70 -7.67
N PRO A 192 -26.32 5.69 -6.77
CA PRO A 192 -26.70 6.91 -6.05
C PRO A 192 -25.58 7.39 -5.13
N ALA A 193 -25.34 8.71 -5.09
CA ALA A 193 -24.32 9.32 -4.22
C ALA A 193 -24.51 8.95 -2.73
N ALA A 194 -25.77 8.86 -2.27
CA ALA A 194 -26.11 8.55 -0.89
C ALA A 194 -25.65 7.14 -0.43
N THR A 195 -25.55 6.19 -1.36
CA THR A 195 -25.20 4.79 -1.05
C THR A 195 -23.86 4.38 -1.68
N ALA A 196 -23.17 5.28 -2.37
CA ALA A 196 -21.95 5.00 -3.13
C ALA A 196 -20.87 4.35 -2.27
N PHE A 197 -20.59 4.89 -1.08
CA PHE A 197 -19.56 4.35 -0.17
C PHE A 197 -19.97 3.03 0.50
N GLU A 198 -21.26 2.80 0.74
CA GLU A 198 -21.77 1.54 1.30
C GLU A 198 -21.63 0.40 0.28
N LEU A 199 -22.01 0.65 -0.98
CA LEU A 199 -21.84 -0.30 -2.07
C LEU A 199 -20.36 -0.57 -2.36
N PHE A 200 -19.54 0.48 -2.33
CA PHE A 200 -18.08 0.35 -2.46
C PHE A 200 -17.48 -0.49 -1.33
N SER A 201 -17.88 -0.25 -0.07
CA SER A 201 -17.45 -1.06 1.07
C SER A 201 -17.82 -2.52 0.89
N SER A 202 -19.06 -2.80 0.45
CA SER A 202 -19.56 -4.17 0.26
C SER A 202 -18.78 -4.94 -0.81
N ALA A 203 -18.22 -4.24 -1.80
CA ALA A 203 -17.42 -4.85 -2.86
C ALA A 203 -16.00 -5.26 -2.42
N LEU A 204 -15.55 -4.81 -1.24
CA LEU A 204 -14.20 -5.09 -0.72
C LEU A 204 -14.15 -6.24 0.31
N VAL A 205 -15.32 -6.74 0.77
CA VAL A 205 -15.48 -7.78 1.80
C VAL A 205 -16.14 -9.06 1.31
#